data_AF-A0A9C9GBU3-F1
#
_entry.id   AF-A0A9C9GBU3-F1
#
_cell.length_a   1.000
_cell.length_b   1.000
_cell.length_c   1.000
_cell.angle_alpha   90.00
_cell.angle_beta   90.00
_cell.angle_gamma   90.00
#
_symmetry.space_group_name_H-M   'P 1'
#
loop_
_entity.id
_entity.type
_entity.pdbx_description
1 polymer ?
#
loop_
_entity_poly.entity_id
_entity_poly.type
_entity_poly.pdbx_seq_one_letter_code
_entity_poly.pdbx_strand_id
1 'polypeptide(L)'
;MDKALDYIEKDLPRVDEHVPAAEVLKILRQSRCSTALLTGEGEIKKVVTVFSLISALEKEEKKADSRAGDLADDLPAVPWDSPGRNWLSLLKVSEALVVTGKDGEIAGAITVSGMYDKLAAKTEELERELDSIINFSSDEILVADSRGLILRANAAFEENFGVKLADVLGRSVDELEKKRVFFPSVTRLVLEHKNTQTVIQSRRDGRKLLATGTPAFDEDGSIFRVVVNTRDITRLNDLKKQLEEAELLKNRYRQELIELHRDAPGSGEIVAASPAMQELLKIARKIAAVDSTVLLTGESGSGKGMMARYIHNNSPRREKPFTVVNCGAIPENLLESELFGYAGGAFTGARREGKIGKLELANEGTLFLDEITELPPELQVKLLHVLQEGLITRVGGTKEIKLNLRFIAATNRDITAMVEKGLFREDLYYRLDVIPLNVPPLRERKEDIRPLAEKMLERLGKKYRQQKYFTTAVCSCLEQYDWPGNVRELENLIERMMIVVDGLQIDVHNLPRHVLMSRGLASGKRPSEIQPVMKPCSLREARENLEKEMLQEAMLTCHSTYEMARLLDIDQSTVVRKLHRYNLMDRDKPVDK
;
A
#
# COMPACT_ATOMS: atom_id res chain seq x y z
N MET A 1 33.93 10.13 -35.04
CA MET A 1 34.42 10.39 -36.42
C MET A 1 35.83 10.85 -36.26
N ASP A 2 36.71 9.96 -36.66
CA ASP A 2 38.06 9.82 -36.17
C ASP A 2 39.03 10.64 -37.05
N LYS A 3 40.19 11.00 -36.50
CA LYS A 3 41.21 11.82 -37.19
C LYS A 3 42.08 10.92 -38.08
N ALA A 4 42.75 11.49 -39.08
CA ALA A 4 43.66 10.74 -39.94
C ALA A 4 44.73 9.95 -39.14
N LEU A 5 45.22 10.51 -38.03
CA LEU A 5 46.17 9.85 -37.12
C LEU A 5 45.69 8.47 -36.62
N ASP A 6 44.39 8.32 -36.37
CA ASP A 6 43.81 7.07 -35.85
C ASP A 6 43.87 5.93 -36.89
N TYR A 7 44.03 6.28 -38.18
CA TYR A 7 44.07 5.35 -39.29
C TYR A 7 45.47 5.05 -39.81
N ILE A 8 46.53 5.69 -39.29
CA ILE A 8 47.91 5.35 -39.66
C ILE A 8 48.18 3.86 -39.41
N GLU A 9 48.75 3.20 -40.42
CA GLU A 9 49.14 1.81 -40.38
C GLU A 9 50.53 1.69 -39.73
N LYS A 10 50.62 0.94 -38.62
CA LYS A 10 51.84 0.88 -37.81
C LYS A 10 52.84 -0.18 -38.29
N ASP A 11 52.36 -1.16 -39.04
CA ASP A 11 53.12 -2.35 -39.44
C ASP A 11 53.68 -2.27 -40.87
N LEU A 12 53.66 -1.08 -41.47
CA LEU A 12 54.23 -0.86 -42.80
C LEU A 12 55.76 -1.09 -42.78
N PRO A 13 56.31 -1.83 -43.76
CA PRO A 13 57.74 -2.06 -43.87
C PRO A 13 58.48 -0.75 -44.08
N ARG A 14 59.56 -0.55 -43.31
CA ARG A 14 60.46 0.59 -43.45
C ARG A 14 61.67 0.17 -44.27
N VAL A 15 61.96 0.92 -45.33
CA VAL A 15 63.03 0.58 -46.27
C VAL A 15 63.89 1.82 -46.51
N ASP A 16 65.20 1.67 -46.54
CA ASP A 16 66.10 2.79 -46.84
C ASP A 16 65.89 3.28 -48.28
N GLU A 17 65.84 4.60 -48.48
CA GLU A 17 65.52 5.21 -49.78
C GLU A 17 66.53 4.88 -50.89
N HIS A 18 67.75 4.45 -50.53
CA HIS A 18 68.79 4.07 -51.47
C HIS A 18 68.71 2.61 -51.92
N VAL A 19 67.79 1.81 -51.35
CA VAL A 19 67.57 0.40 -51.75
C VAL A 19 67.01 0.34 -53.18
N PRO A 20 67.48 -0.60 -54.02
CA PRO A 20 66.93 -0.79 -55.37
C PRO A 20 65.44 -1.15 -55.35
N ALA A 21 64.69 -0.62 -56.32
CA ALA A 21 63.24 -0.87 -56.40
C ALA A 21 62.85 -2.36 -56.46
N ALA A 22 63.66 -3.19 -57.11
CA ALA A 22 63.44 -4.64 -57.16
C ALA A 22 63.50 -5.29 -55.77
N GLU A 23 64.35 -4.78 -54.88
CA GLU A 23 64.47 -5.26 -53.51
C GLU A 23 63.31 -4.75 -52.65
N VAL A 24 62.84 -3.52 -52.87
CA VAL A 24 61.61 -3.00 -52.21
C VAL A 24 60.38 -3.83 -52.59
N LEU A 25 60.21 -4.18 -53.87
CA LEU A 25 59.15 -5.07 -54.33
C LEU A 25 59.23 -6.46 -53.67
N LYS A 26 60.44 -6.98 -53.46
CA LYS A 26 60.65 -8.25 -52.75
C LYS A 26 60.25 -8.14 -51.28
N ILE A 27 60.60 -7.05 -50.61
CA ILE A 27 60.21 -6.77 -49.21
C ILE A 27 58.68 -6.68 -49.09
N LEU A 28 58.03 -5.89 -49.94
CA LEU A 28 56.57 -5.74 -49.98
C LEU A 28 55.86 -7.09 -50.20
N ARG A 29 56.38 -7.92 -51.11
CA ARG A 29 55.85 -9.27 -51.35
C ARG A 29 56.02 -10.19 -50.16
N GLN A 30 57.15 -10.12 -49.46
CA GLN A 30 57.43 -10.94 -48.28
C GLN A 30 56.60 -10.51 -47.06
N SER A 31 56.42 -9.20 -46.86
CA SER A 31 55.61 -8.64 -45.79
C SER A 31 54.10 -8.68 -46.08
N ARG A 32 53.70 -9.06 -47.30
CA ARG A 32 52.32 -9.01 -47.80
C ARG A 32 51.70 -7.62 -47.69
N CYS A 33 52.51 -6.58 -47.87
CA CYS A 33 52.05 -5.18 -47.85
C CYS A 33 52.01 -4.62 -49.28
N SER A 34 51.06 -3.73 -49.56
CA SER A 34 51.00 -2.97 -50.81
C SER A 34 51.78 -1.65 -50.74
N THR A 35 52.23 -1.25 -49.54
CA THR A 35 52.83 0.06 -49.27
C THR A 35 54.04 -0.09 -48.34
N ALA A 36 55.08 0.71 -48.55
CA ALA A 36 56.27 0.81 -47.71
C ALA A 36 56.56 2.28 -47.36
N LEU A 37 57.21 2.49 -46.22
CA LEU A 37 57.72 3.78 -45.79
C LEU A 37 59.21 3.86 -46.14
N LEU A 38 59.58 4.79 -47.01
CA LEU A 38 60.97 5.04 -47.35
C LEU A 38 61.60 5.95 -46.30
N THR A 39 62.70 5.49 -45.70
CA THR A 39 63.40 6.20 -44.63
C THR A 39 64.78 6.67 -45.06
N GLY A 40 65.18 7.85 -44.58
CA GLY A 40 66.53 8.40 -44.72
C GLY A 40 66.95 9.04 -43.40
N GLU A 41 68.16 8.72 -42.92
CA GLU A 41 68.68 9.20 -41.61
C GLU A 41 67.75 8.91 -40.41
N GLY A 42 66.94 7.86 -40.49
CA GLY A 42 66.01 7.44 -39.43
C GLY A 42 64.62 8.08 -39.49
N GLU A 43 64.39 9.04 -40.40
CA GLU A 43 63.09 9.69 -40.62
C GLU A 43 62.36 9.14 -41.85
N ILE A 44 61.03 9.20 -41.86
CA ILE A 44 60.23 8.83 -43.05
C ILE A 44 60.31 9.99 -44.05
N LYS A 45 60.92 9.75 -45.21
CA LYS A 45 61.08 10.74 -46.28
C LYS A 45 60.01 10.63 -47.36
N LYS A 46 59.56 9.42 -47.69
CA LYS A 46 58.50 9.17 -48.68
C LYS A 46 57.68 7.92 -48.35
N VAL A 47 56.54 7.78 -49.02
CA VAL A 47 55.70 6.58 -48.99
C VAL A 47 55.64 6.04 -50.41
N VAL A 48 55.79 4.73 -50.58
CA VAL A 48 55.80 4.09 -51.89
C VAL A 48 54.81 2.94 -51.92
N THR A 49 54.07 2.78 -53.02
CA THR A 49 53.16 1.64 -53.22
C THR A 49 53.71 0.68 -54.28
N VAL A 50 53.22 -0.55 -54.28
CA VAL A 50 53.49 -1.52 -55.35
C VAL A 50 53.08 -0.94 -56.70
N PHE A 51 51.94 -0.24 -56.78
CA PHE A 51 51.46 0.38 -58.01
C PHE A 51 52.37 1.51 -58.52
N SER A 52 52.88 2.37 -57.63
CA SER A 52 53.83 3.43 -58.03
C SER A 52 55.14 2.83 -58.54
N LEU A 53 55.64 1.77 -57.90
CA LEU A 53 56.86 1.07 -58.36
C LEU A 53 56.68 0.40 -59.71
N ILE A 54 55.55 -0.29 -59.95
CA ILE A 54 55.25 -0.93 -61.23
C ILE A 54 55.11 0.12 -62.33
N SER A 55 54.31 1.18 -62.09
CA SER A 55 54.08 2.26 -63.05
C SER A 55 55.39 2.97 -63.45
N ALA A 56 56.31 3.12 -62.51
CA ALA A 56 57.60 3.77 -62.75
C ALA A 56 58.62 2.85 -63.44
N LEU A 57 58.47 1.53 -63.35
CA LEU A 57 59.28 0.54 -64.08
C LEU A 57 58.76 0.28 -65.51
N GLU A 58 57.45 0.46 -65.75
CA GLU A 58 56.82 0.31 -67.07
C GLU A 58 57.07 1.51 -68.00
N LYS A 59 57.19 2.72 -67.45
CA LYS A 59 57.68 3.88 -68.20
C LYS A 59 59.19 3.72 -68.36
N GLU A 60 59.69 3.50 -69.58
CA GLU A 60 61.10 3.18 -69.94
C GLU A 60 62.19 4.20 -69.47
N GLU A 61 61.90 5.11 -68.55
CA GLU A 61 62.83 6.12 -68.02
C GLU A 61 63.74 5.61 -66.89
N LYS A 62 63.46 4.45 -66.27
CA LYS A 62 64.20 3.96 -65.08
C LYS A 62 64.42 2.44 -65.08
N LYS A 63 65.52 1.97 -64.49
CA LYS A 63 65.92 0.54 -64.44
C LYS A 63 65.55 -0.09 -63.09
N ALA A 64 65.51 -1.42 -63.01
CA ALA A 64 65.30 -2.15 -61.74
C ALA A 64 66.33 -1.79 -60.64
N ASP A 65 67.53 -1.33 -61.04
CA ASP A 65 68.61 -0.86 -60.15
C ASP A 65 68.42 0.59 -59.68
N SER A 66 67.40 1.30 -60.17
CA SER A 66 67.09 2.67 -59.72
C SER A 66 66.69 2.66 -58.25
N ARG A 67 67.13 3.69 -57.51
CA ARG A 67 66.86 3.85 -56.08
C ARG A 67 65.37 4.08 -55.84
N ALA A 68 64.83 3.47 -54.79
CA ALA A 68 63.41 3.57 -54.46
C ALA A 68 62.95 5.02 -54.22
N GLY A 69 63.81 5.86 -53.63
CA GLY A 69 63.52 7.29 -53.41
C GLY A 69 63.26 8.09 -54.70
N ASP A 70 63.88 7.67 -55.82
CA ASP A 70 63.72 8.30 -57.13
C ASP A 70 62.44 7.84 -57.85
N LEU A 71 61.79 6.77 -57.37
CA LEU A 71 60.68 6.07 -58.02
C LEU A 71 59.34 6.21 -57.29
N ALA A 72 59.31 6.84 -56.11
CA ALA A 72 58.09 7.08 -55.36
C ALA A 72 57.26 8.23 -55.98
N ASP A 73 55.96 7.98 -56.20
CA ASP A 73 54.99 8.97 -56.65
C ASP A 73 54.62 9.96 -55.54
N ASP A 74 54.15 11.15 -55.93
CA ASP A 74 53.54 12.13 -55.03
C ASP A 74 52.15 11.66 -54.59
N LEU A 75 52.13 10.80 -53.57
CA LEU A 75 50.88 10.38 -52.92
C LEU A 75 50.19 11.58 -52.24
N PRO A 76 48.85 11.63 -52.22
CA PRO A 76 48.13 12.74 -51.60
C PRO A 76 48.44 12.80 -50.10
N ALA A 77 48.86 13.97 -49.63
CA ALA A 77 49.18 14.23 -48.24
C ALA A 77 47.99 14.81 -47.48
N VAL A 78 47.80 14.36 -46.24
CA VAL A 78 46.71 14.77 -45.36
C VAL A 78 47.27 15.09 -43.97
N PRO A 79 46.93 16.24 -43.37
CA PRO A 79 47.29 16.55 -41.98
C PRO A 79 46.75 15.50 -41.00
N TRP A 80 47.53 15.16 -39.97
CA TRP A 80 47.20 14.15 -38.95
C TRP A 80 45.86 14.39 -38.23
N ASP A 81 45.42 15.65 -38.13
CA ASP A 81 44.17 16.05 -37.47
C ASP A 81 42.99 16.18 -38.43
N SER A 82 43.19 15.87 -39.72
CA SER A 82 42.14 15.96 -40.74
C SER A 82 40.98 15.02 -40.42
N PRO A 83 39.72 15.50 -40.48
CA PRO A 83 38.55 14.69 -40.17
C PRO A 83 38.30 13.64 -41.25
N GLY A 84 37.78 12.47 -40.82
CA GLY A 84 37.42 11.32 -41.66
C GLY A 84 36.88 11.64 -43.05
N ARG A 85 35.87 12.52 -43.14
CA ARG A 85 35.19 12.86 -44.40
C ARG A 85 36.12 13.47 -45.47
N ASN A 86 37.21 14.13 -45.06
CA ASN A 86 38.10 14.84 -45.97
C ASN A 86 39.13 13.93 -46.63
N TRP A 87 39.62 12.92 -45.91
CA TRP A 87 40.63 12.00 -46.44
C TRP A 87 40.04 10.71 -46.99
N LEU A 88 38.84 10.29 -46.54
CA LEU A 88 38.12 9.16 -47.12
C LEU A 88 37.79 9.34 -48.61
N SER A 89 37.57 10.57 -49.08
CA SER A 89 37.36 10.86 -50.50
C SER A 89 38.64 10.69 -51.33
N LEU A 90 39.81 10.97 -50.76
CA LEU A 90 41.10 10.83 -51.42
C LEU A 90 41.51 9.37 -51.59
N LEU A 91 41.13 8.48 -50.66
CA LEU A 91 41.33 7.03 -50.79
C LEU A 91 40.43 6.38 -51.86
N LYS A 92 39.42 7.08 -52.39
CA LYS A 92 38.65 6.59 -53.54
C LYS A 92 39.43 6.66 -54.85
N VAL A 93 40.47 7.49 -54.90
CA VAL A 93 41.26 7.79 -56.11
C VAL A 93 42.75 7.49 -55.94
N SER A 94 43.18 7.10 -54.74
CA SER A 94 44.57 6.76 -54.40
C SER A 94 44.60 5.52 -53.50
N GLU A 95 45.55 4.61 -53.71
CA GLU A 95 45.71 3.37 -52.93
C GLU A 95 46.24 3.62 -51.50
N ALA A 96 46.94 4.74 -51.32
CA ALA A 96 47.47 5.17 -50.04
C ALA A 96 47.44 6.70 -49.91
N LEU A 97 47.45 7.19 -48.67
CA LEU A 97 47.62 8.59 -48.33
C LEU A 97 48.81 8.75 -47.40
N VAL A 98 49.54 9.84 -47.57
CA VAL A 98 50.60 10.24 -46.64
C VAL A 98 49.96 11.05 -45.52
N VAL A 99 50.25 10.71 -44.28
CA VAL A 99 49.79 11.50 -43.13
C VAL A 99 50.93 12.39 -42.66
N THR A 100 50.70 13.69 -42.60
CA THR A 100 51.70 14.68 -42.18
C THR A 100 51.47 15.13 -40.75
N GLY A 101 52.56 15.24 -39.98
CA GLY A 101 52.59 15.74 -38.61
C GLY A 101 52.39 17.27 -38.52
N LYS A 102 52.54 17.82 -37.32
CA LYS A 102 52.35 19.27 -37.08
C LYS A 102 53.38 20.13 -37.81
N ASP A 103 54.60 19.61 -37.95
CA ASP A 103 55.75 20.32 -38.51
C ASP A 103 55.99 19.97 -39.99
N GLY A 104 55.02 19.31 -40.65
CA GLY A 104 55.11 18.92 -42.06
C GLY A 104 55.86 17.60 -42.31
N GLU A 105 56.42 16.99 -41.27
CA GLU A 105 57.04 15.66 -41.31
C GLU A 105 56.04 14.56 -41.70
N ILE A 106 56.51 13.49 -42.33
CA ILE A 106 55.66 12.34 -42.62
C ILE A 106 55.51 11.50 -41.35
N ALA A 107 54.31 11.49 -40.79
CA ALA A 107 53.95 10.70 -39.62
C ALA A 107 53.66 9.23 -39.97
N GLY A 108 53.25 8.94 -41.21
CA GLY A 108 52.98 7.59 -41.69
C GLY A 108 52.11 7.57 -42.93
N ALA A 109 51.45 6.43 -43.17
CA ALA A 109 50.52 6.28 -44.28
C ALA A 109 49.21 5.60 -43.86
N ILE A 110 48.13 5.92 -44.58
CA ILE A 110 46.83 5.23 -44.51
C ILE A 110 46.65 4.49 -45.82
N THR A 111 46.38 3.20 -45.76
CA THR A 111 46.11 2.36 -46.94
C THR A 111 44.64 1.92 -46.97
N VAL A 112 44.14 1.58 -48.15
CA VAL A 112 42.78 0.99 -48.28
C VAL A 112 42.68 -0.32 -47.50
N SER A 113 43.69 -1.19 -47.57
CA SER A 113 43.72 -2.46 -46.82
C SER A 113 43.69 -2.24 -45.31
N GLY A 114 44.56 -1.37 -44.78
CA GLY A 114 44.60 -1.06 -43.36
C GLY A 114 43.31 -0.42 -42.84
N MET A 115 42.56 0.30 -43.70
CA MET A 115 41.23 0.81 -43.36
C MET A 115 40.21 -0.34 -43.22
N TYR A 116 40.19 -1.29 -44.15
CA TYR A 116 39.30 -2.45 -44.08
C TYR A 116 39.55 -3.26 -42.81
N ASP A 117 40.81 -3.53 -42.47
CA ASP A 117 41.17 -4.27 -41.26
C ASP A 117 40.71 -3.54 -39.99
N LYS A 118 40.91 -2.22 -39.93
CA LYS A 118 40.42 -1.40 -38.81
C LYS A 118 38.90 -1.37 -38.71
N LEU A 119 38.19 -1.29 -39.84
CA LEU A 119 36.73 -1.30 -39.87
C LEU A 119 36.17 -2.66 -39.45
N ALA A 120 36.78 -3.76 -39.93
CA ALA A 120 36.43 -5.12 -39.54
C ALA A 120 36.65 -5.31 -38.03
N ALA A 121 37.82 -4.92 -37.51
CA ALA A 121 38.12 -4.99 -36.09
C ALA A 121 37.14 -4.16 -35.23
N LYS A 122 36.80 -2.94 -35.65
CA LYS A 122 35.81 -2.08 -34.98
C LYS A 122 34.41 -2.71 -35.00
N THR A 123 34.05 -3.35 -36.10
CA THR A 123 32.75 -4.02 -36.24
C THR A 123 32.68 -5.24 -35.32
N GLU A 124 33.73 -6.06 -35.29
CA GLU A 124 33.84 -7.18 -34.34
C GLU A 124 33.82 -6.70 -32.88
N GLU A 125 34.50 -5.60 -32.56
CA GLU A 125 34.51 -5.00 -31.23
C GLU A 125 33.10 -4.56 -30.82
N LEU A 126 32.40 -3.86 -31.71
CA LEU A 126 31.01 -3.42 -31.47
C LEU A 126 30.05 -4.60 -31.34
N GLU A 127 30.22 -5.65 -32.15
CA GLU A 127 29.42 -6.87 -32.03
C GLU A 127 29.65 -7.56 -30.68
N ARG A 128 30.91 -7.68 -30.23
CA ARG A 128 31.25 -8.24 -28.91
C ARG A 128 30.69 -7.40 -27.77
N GLU A 129 30.74 -6.08 -27.88
CA GLU A 129 30.19 -5.17 -26.88
C GLU A 129 28.65 -5.32 -26.79
N LEU A 130 27.96 -5.31 -27.92
CA LEU A 130 26.50 -5.52 -27.98
C LEU A 130 26.10 -6.90 -27.44
N ASP A 131 26.82 -7.95 -27.79
CA ASP A 131 26.57 -9.29 -27.26
C ASP A 131 26.80 -9.37 -25.75
N SER A 132 27.80 -8.65 -25.24
CA SER A 132 28.04 -8.55 -23.80
C SER A 132 26.86 -7.86 -23.10
N ILE A 133 26.44 -6.69 -23.60
CA ILE A 133 25.32 -5.93 -23.01
C ILE A 133 24.04 -6.77 -23.00
N ILE A 134 23.74 -7.45 -24.11
CA ILE A 134 22.55 -8.29 -24.26
C ILE A 134 22.60 -9.51 -23.31
N ASN A 135 23.77 -10.15 -23.14
CA ASN A 135 23.93 -11.32 -22.28
C ASN A 135 24.02 -11.00 -20.78
N PHE A 136 24.48 -9.81 -20.39
CA PHE A 136 24.49 -9.37 -18.98
C PHE A 136 23.11 -8.96 -18.46
N SER A 137 22.12 -8.76 -19.35
CA SER A 137 20.74 -8.50 -18.94
C SER A 137 20.15 -9.69 -18.17
N SER A 138 19.61 -9.43 -16.98
CA SER A 138 18.82 -10.40 -16.23
C SER A 138 17.49 -10.74 -16.89
N ASP A 139 16.96 -9.79 -17.68
CA ASP A 139 15.77 -10.00 -18.48
C ASP A 139 16.17 -10.71 -19.78
N GLU A 140 15.31 -11.60 -20.25
CA GLU A 140 15.47 -12.17 -21.58
C GLU A 140 15.24 -11.09 -22.62
N ILE A 141 16.18 -11.00 -23.57
CA ILE A 141 16.09 -10.12 -24.72
C ILE A 141 16.04 -10.97 -25.98
N LEU A 142 15.03 -10.73 -26.81
CA LEU A 142 14.87 -11.35 -28.13
C LEU A 142 14.71 -10.26 -29.19
N VAL A 143 15.42 -10.40 -30.31
CA VAL A 143 15.38 -9.48 -31.44
C VAL A 143 14.92 -10.22 -32.69
N ALA A 144 13.87 -9.72 -33.32
CA ALA A 144 13.32 -10.25 -34.57
C ALA A 144 13.36 -9.22 -35.71
N ASP A 145 13.38 -9.72 -36.95
CA ASP A 145 13.24 -8.90 -38.16
C ASP A 145 11.77 -8.47 -38.41
N SER A 146 11.56 -7.71 -39.47
CA SER A 146 10.25 -7.20 -39.90
C SER A 146 9.24 -8.29 -40.32
N ARG A 147 9.70 -9.53 -40.49
CA ARG A 147 8.88 -10.72 -40.83
C ARG A 147 8.71 -11.66 -39.63
N GLY A 148 9.23 -11.28 -38.45
CA GLY A 148 9.18 -12.10 -37.25
C GLY A 148 10.19 -13.26 -37.24
N LEU A 149 11.28 -13.18 -38.01
CA LEU A 149 12.41 -14.10 -37.93
C LEU A 149 13.29 -13.72 -36.75
N ILE A 150 13.62 -14.67 -35.86
CA ILE A 150 14.49 -14.39 -34.71
C ILE A 150 15.93 -14.27 -35.19
N LEU A 151 16.53 -13.11 -34.96
CA LEU A 151 17.91 -12.80 -35.35
C LEU A 151 18.88 -12.99 -34.19
N ARG A 152 18.45 -12.67 -32.97
CA ARG A 152 19.28 -12.72 -31.77
C ARG A 152 18.41 -12.97 -30.54
N ALA A 153 18.94 -13.70 -29.57
CA ALA A 153 18.41 -13.77 -28.23
C ALA A 153 19.56 -14.05 -27.23
N ASN A 154 19.39 -13.63 -25.99
CA ASN A 154 20.41 -13.81 -24.94
C ASN A 154 20.27 -15.16 -24.21
N ALA A 155 21.26 -15.51 -23.39
CA ALA A 155 21.28 -16.77 -22.64
C ALA A 155 20.02 -16.99 -21.76
N ALA A 156 19.43 -15.91 -21.22
CA ALA A 156 18.21 -15.98 -20.41
C ALA A 156 17.00 -16.55 -21.17
N PHE A 157 17.00 -16.51 -22.51
CA PHE A 157 15.99 -17.16 -23.34
C PHE A 157 15.95 -18.68 -23.14
N GLU A 158 17.11 -19.33 -23.02
CA GLU A 158 17.19 -20.78 -22.81
C GLU A 158 16.62 -21.16 -21.45
N GLU A 159 16.81 -20.34 -20.42
CA GLU A 159 16.27 -20.58 -19.08
C GLU A 159 14.75 -20.40 -19.04
N ASN A 160 14.25 -19.33 -19.67
CA ASN A 160 12.83 -19.00 -19.69
C ASN A 160 11.99 -20.00 -20.50
N PHE A 161 12.50 -20.45 -21.65
CA PHE A 161 11.77 -21.33 -22.57
C PHE A 161 12.28 -22.77 -22.64
N GLY A 162 13.41 -23.09 -22.02
CA GLY A 162 14.04 -24.42 -21.96
C GLY A 162 14.23 -25.07 -23.32
N VAL A 163 14.55 -24.26 -24.32
CA VAL A 163 14.95 -24.64 -25.66
C VAL A 163 16.28 -23.97 -25.96
N LYS A 164 17.14 -24.63 -26.75
CA LYS A 164 18.45 -24.05 -27.07
C LYS A 164 18.30 -22.90 -28.08
N LEU A 165 19.11 -21.87 -27.93
CA LEU A 165 19.15 -20.72 -28.86
C LEU A 165 19.38 -21.18 -30.30
N ALA A 166 20.26 -22.17 -30.51
CA ALA A 166 20.55 -22.73 -31.83
C ALA A 166 19.31 -23.29 -32.56
N ASP A 167 18.29 -23.76 -31.82
CA ASP A 167 17.07 -24.33 -32.40
C ASP A 167 16.05 -23.24 -32.79
N VAL A 168 16.27 -22.01 -32.33
CA VAL A 168 15.33 -20.89 -32.39
C VAL A 168 15.83 -19.76 -33.30
N LEU A 169 17.15 -19.54 -33.36
CA LEU A 169 17.76 -18.59 -34.28
C LEU A 169 17.39 -18.92 -35.73
N GLY A 170 16.97 -17.90 -36.49
CA GLY A 170 16.53 -18.05 -37.87
C GLY A 170 15.15 -18.72 -38.03
N ARG A 171 14.40 -18.96 -36.95
CA ARG A 171 13.01 -19.43 -37.01
C ARG A 171 12.01 -18.29 -36.95
N SER A 172 10.82 -18.51 -37.50
CA SER A 172 9.71 -17.57 -37.41
C SER A 172 9.01 -17.71 -36.05
N VAL A 173 8.63 -16.57 -35.44
CA VAL A 173 7.84 -16.55 -34.20
C VAL A 173 6.50 -17.27 -34.33
N ASP A 174 5.89 -17.31 -35.52
CA ASP A 174 4.64 -18.02 -35.76
C ASP A 174 4.81 -19.54 -35.70
N GLU A 175 5.97 -20.04 -36.15
CA GLU A 175 6.32 -21.46 -36.07
C GLU A 175 6.49 -21.89 -34.61
N LEU A 176 7.17 -21.06 -33.82
CA LEU A 176 7.45 -21.31 -32.40
C LEU A 176 6.18 -21.20 -31.55
N GLU A 177 5.29 -20.27 -31.91
CA GLU A 177 3.96 -20.13 -31.30
C GLU A 177 3.11 -21.39 -31.55
N LYS A 178 3.10 -21.93 -32.79
CA LYS A 178 2.44 -23.20 -33.11
C LYS A 178 3.01 -24.39 -32.35
N LYS A 179 4.32 -24.42 -32.12
CA LYS A 179 5.01 -25.42 -31.30
C LYS A 179 4.82 -25.23 -29.79
N ARG A 180 4.10 -24.17 -29.37
CA ARG A 180 3.87 -23.78 -27.97
C ARG A 180 5.16 -23.58 -27.17
N VAL A 181 6.20 -23.06 -27.83
CA VAL A 181 7.39 -22.57 -27.11
C VAL A 181 6.98 -21.37 -26.25
N PHE A 182 6.22 -20.44 -26.84
CA PHE A 182 5.52 -19.34 -26.18
C PHE A 182 4.17 -19.09 -26.85
N PHE A 183 3.15 -18.70 -26.10
CA PHE A 183 1.85 -18.26 -26.65
C PHE A 183 1.14 -17.30 -25.68
N PRO A 184 0.56 -16.18 -26.15
CA PRO A 184 0.62 -15.66 -27.52
C PRO A 184 2.01 -15.07 -27.85
N SER A 185 2.36 -14.95 -29.13
CA SER A 185 3.60 -14.28 -29.57
C SER A 185 3.48 -12.76 -29.47
N VAL A 186 4.27 -12.14 -28.58
CA VAL A 186 4.30 -10.66 -28.48
C VAL A 186 4.86 -10.03 -29.76
N THR A 187 5.86 -10.64 -30.39
CA THR A 187 6.44 -10.17 -31.64
C THR A 187 5.41 -10.11 -32.75
N ARG A 188 4.57 -11.14 -32.88
CA ARG A 188 3.48 -11.16 -33.87
C ARG A 188 2.51 -9.99 -33.64
N LEU A 189 2.12 -9.77 -32.38
CA LEU A 189 1.21 -8.68 -32.02
C LEU A 189 1.82 -7.29 -32.31
N VAL A 190 3.12 -7.10 -32.07
CA VAL A 190 3.83 -5.86 -32.41
C VAL A 190 3.86 -5.64 -33.93
N LEU A 191 4.13 -6.68 -34.71
CA LEU A 191 4.12 -6.60 -36.18
C LEU A 191 2.72 -6.28 -36.74
N GLU A 192 1.67 -6.84 -36.13
CA GLU A 192 0.27 -6.60 -36.50
C GLU A 192 -0.17 -5.17 -36.18
N HIS A 193 0.10 -4.68 -34.97
CA HIS A 193 -0.43 -3.41 -34.45
C HIS A 193 0.51 -2.21 -34.64
N LYS A 194 1.78 -2.47 -34.98
CA LYS A 194 2.85 -1.47 -35.18
C LYS A 194 3.07 -0.52 -34.01
N ASN A 195 2.87 -1.00 -32.78
CA ASN A 195 3.13 -0.26 -31.55
C ASN A 195 3.64 -1.22 -30.45
N THR A 196 4.06 -0.66 -29.32
CA THR A 196 4.52 -1.45 -28.17
C THR A 196 3.38 -2.31 -27.63
N GLN A 197 3.65 -3.59 -27.43
CA GLN A 197 2.69 -4.57 -26.90
C GLN A 197 3.27 -5.26 -25.67
N THR A 198 2.46 -5.38 -24.62
CA THR A 198 2.81 -6.11 -23.40
C THR A 198 1.80 -7.22 -23.18
N VAL A 199 2.26 -8.47 -23.11
CA VAL A 199 1.41 -9.65 -22.94
C VAL A 199 2.04 -10.64 -21.97
N ILE A 200 1.18 -11.45 -21.34
CA ILE A 200 1.63 -12.60 -20.56
C ILE A 200 1.74 -13.79 -21.52
N GLN A 201 2.97 -14.16 -21.86
CA GLN A 201 3.27 -15.36 -22.63
C GLN A 201 3.25 -16.58 -21.71
N SER A 202 2.59 -17.63 -22.16
CA SER A 202 2.55 -18.91 -21.47
C SER A 202 3.44 -19.91 -22.20
N ARG A 203 4.18 -20.70 -21.43
CA ARG A 203 5.00 -21.81 -21.91
C ARG A 203 4.21 -23.13 -21.82
N ARG A 204 4.67 -24.17 -22.53
CA ARG A 204 4.10 -25.54 -22.48
C ARG A 204 4.00 -26.14 -21.07
N ASP A 205 4.90 -25.77 -20.16
CA ASP A 205 4.93 -26.24 -18.77
C ASP A 205 4.01 -25.45 -17.82
N GLY A 206 3.31 -24.42 -18.34
CA GLY A 206 2.39 -23.58 -17.57
C GLY A 206 3.02 -22.35 -16.91
N ARG A 207 4.34 -22.12 -17.06
CA ARG A 207 4.98 -20.88 -16.58
C ARG A 207 4.47 -19.67 -17.36
N LYS A 208 4.35 -18.54 -16.65
CA LYS A 208 3.83 -17.28 -17.17
C LYS A 208 4.92 -16.23 -17.15
N LEU A 209 5.23 -15.69 -18.32
CA LEU A 209 6.28 -14.71 -18.54
C LEU A 209 5.65 -13.41 -19.03
N LEU A 210 6.02 -12.27 -18.46
CA LEU A 210 5.58 -10.97 -18.93
C LEU A 210 6.53 -10.51 -20.03
N ALA A 211 6.05 -10.48 -21.27
CA ALA A 211 6.83 -10.06 -22.42
C ALA A 211 6.35 -8.70 -22.93
N THR A 212 7.28 -7.78 -23.16
CA THR A 212 7.02 -6.47 -23.77
C THR A 212 7.83 -6.35 -25.06
N GLY A 213 7.13 -6.31 -26.19
CA GLY A 213 7.72 -6.09 -27.50
C GLY A 213 7.63 -4.63 -27.90
N THR A 214 8.73 -4.06 -28.35
CA THR A 214 8.84 -2.68 -28.84
C THR A 214 9.33 -2.68 -30.29
N PRO A 215 8.61 -2.05 -31.22
CA PRO A 215 9.07 -1.91 -32.60
C PRO A 215 10.16 -0.82 -32.69
N ALA A 216 11.20 -1.10 -33.46
CA ALA A 216 12.18 -0.13 -33.91
C ALA A 216 11.95 0.14 -35.41
N PHE A 217 11.85 1.42 -35.76
CA PHE A 217 11.52 1.87 -37.10
C PHE A 217 12.78 2.29 -37.87
N ASP A 218 12.79 2.10 -39.18
CA ASP A 218 13.76 2.70 -40.10
C ASP A 218 13.38 4.15 -40.46
N GLU A 219 14.21 4.80 -41.29
CA GLU A 219 14.01 6.17 -41.76
C GLU A 219 12.70 6.33 -42.57
N ASP A 220 12.19 5.24 -43.16
CA ASP A 220 10.95 5.21 -43.96
C ASP A 220 9.70 4.94 -43.11
N GLY A 221 9.85 4.80 -41.78
CA GLY A 221 8.75 4.54 -40.85
C GLY A 221 8.23 3.09 -40.88
N SER A 222 8.96 2.17 -41.50
CA SER A 222 8.70 0.73 -41.47
C SER A 222 9.41 0.08 -40.30
N ILE A 223 8.85 -1.01 -39.76
CA ILE A 223 9.49 -1.73 -38.65
C ILE A 223 10.73 -2.43 -39.21
N PHE A 224 11.91 -2.03 -38.76
CA PHE A 224 13.17 -2.69 -39.08
C PHE A 224 13.49 -3.82 -38.09
N ARG A 225 13.14 -3.66 -36.80
CA ARG A 225 13.34 -4.68 -35.76
C ARG A 225 12.20 -4.67 -34.75
N VAL A 226 11.98 -5.81 -34.11
CA VAL A 226 11.19 -5.91 -32.89
C VAL A 226 12.10 -6.39 -31.77
N VAL A 227 12.17 -5.61 -30.68
CA VAL A 227 12.93 -5.97 -29.48
C VAL A 227 11.93 -6.38 -28.40
N VAL A 228 12.07 -7.60 -27.90
CA VAL A 228 11.25 -8.16 -26.84
C VAL A 228 12.08 -8.27 -25.58
N ASN A 229 11.54 -7.76 -24.48
CA ASN A 229 12.04 -8.02 -23.14
C ASN A 229 11.03 -8.91 -22.40
N THR A 230 11.51 -10.02 -21.84
CA THR A 230 10.68 -10.99 -21.12
C THR A 230 11.16 -11.16 -19.68
N ARG A 231 10.23 -11.03 -18.72
CA ARG A 231 10.46 -11.21 -17.27
C ARG A 231 9.65 -12.36 -16.71
N ASP A 232 10.29 -13.20 -15.88
CA ASP A 232 9.59 -14.19 -15.09
C ASP A 232 8.88 -13.53 -13.89
N ILE A 233 7.56 -13.38 -14.00
CA ILE A 233 6.71 -12.85 -12.94
C ILE A 233 6.14 -13.96 -12.04
N THR A 234 6.47 -15.23 -12.28
CA THR A 234 5.99 -16.36 -11.48
C THR A 234 6.41 -16.20 -10.03
N ARG A 235 7.70 -15.95 -9.79
CA ARG A 235 8.25 -15.74 -8.45
C ARG A 235 7.70 -14.49 -7.76
N LEU A 236 7.48 -13.41 -8.52
CA LEU A 236 6.87 -12.17 -8.01
C LEU A 236 5.41 -12.39 -7.59
N ASN A 237 4.65 -13.13 -8.39
CA ASN A 237 3.28 -13.52 -8.04
C ASN A 237 3.24 -14.48 -6.85
N ASP A 238 4.17 -15.42 -6.76
CA ASP A 238 4.27 -16.34 -5.63
C ASP A 238 4.65 -15.58 -4.34
N LEU A 239 5.60 -14.65 -4.39
CA LEU A 239 5.93 -13.78 -3.26
C LEU A 239 4.75 -12.88 -2.88
N LYS A 240 4.04 -12.32 -3.87
CA LYS A 240 2.84 -11.51 -3.61
C LYS A 240 1.77 -12.36 -2.92
N LYS A 241 1.56 -13.59 -3.38
CA LYS A 241 0.62 -14.54 -2.78
C LYS A 241 1.04 -14.93 -1.37
N GLN A 242 2.32 -15.20 -1.14
CA GLN A 242 2.87 -15.47 0.19
C GLN A 242 2.73 -14.25 1.12
N LEU A 243 2.92 -13.04 0.60
CA LEU A 243 2.73 -11.79 1.35
C LEU A 243 1.26 -11.59 1.69
N GLU A 244 0.34 -11.80 0.74
CA GLU A 244 -1.11 -11.75 0.98
C GLU A 244 -1.53 -12.81 2.01
N GLU A 245 -1.00 -14.04 1.91
CA GLU A 245 -1.23 -15.11 2.90
C GLU A 245 -0.67 -14.73 4.27
N ALA A 246 0.53 -14.15 4.35
CA ALA A 246 1.16 -13.70 5.57
C ALA A 246 0.43 -12.49 6.18
N GLU A 247 -0.07 -11.56 5.38
CA GLU A 247 -0.88 -10.42 5.83
C GLU A 247 -2.23 -10.87 6.34
N LEU A 248 -2.86 -11.83 5.67
CA LEU A 248 -4.14 -12.40 6.07
C LEU A 248 -3.97 -13.26 7.35
N LEU A 249 -2.86 -13.98 7.47
CA LEU A 249 -2.46 -14.69 8.69
C LEU A 249 -2.13 -13.71 9.82
N LYS A 250 -1.42 -12.61 9.54
CA LYS A 250 -1.14 -11.54 10.51
C LYS A 250 -2.41 -10.83 10.96
N ASN A 251 -3.36 -10.60 10.06
CA ASN A 251 -4.66 -10.01 10.39
C ASN A 251 -5.52 -11.00 11.17
N ARG A 252 -5.48 -12.29 10.84
CA ARG A 252 -6.10 -13.36 11.64
C ARG A 252 -5.46 -13.44 13.02
N TYR A 253 -4.13 -13.47 13.13
CA TYR A 253 -3.43 -13.43 14.42
C TYR A 253 -3.69 -12.12 15.15
N ARG A 254 -3.86 -10.98 14.48
CA ARG A 254 -4.27 -9.72 15.14
C ARG A 254 -5.69 -9.81 15.65
N GLN A 255 -6.61 -10.42 14.92
CA GLN A 255 -7.99 -10.64 15.36
C GLN A 255 -8.05 -11.67 16.49
N GLU A 256 -7.35 -12.79 16.37
CA GLU A 256 -7.16 -13.78 17.44
C GLU A 256 -6.44 -13.17 18.63
N LEU A 257 -5.46 -12.28 18.45
CA LEU A 257 -4.84 -11.53 19.55
C LEU A 257 -5.78 -10.48 20.12
N ILE A 258 -6.70 -9.89 19.36
CA ILE A 258 -7.73 -8.99 19.89
C ILE A 258 -8.80 -9.80 20.65
N GLU A 259 -9.09 -11.03 20.22
CA GLU A 259 -9.97 -11.98 20.88
C GLU A 259 -9.30 -12.59 22.14
N LEU A 260 -8.00 -12.92 22.09
CA LEU A 260 -7.16 -13.40 23.19
C LEU A 260 -6.76 -12.28 24.16
N HIS A 261 -6.60 -11.04 23.71
CA HIS A 261 -6.47 -9.87 24.62
C HIS A 261 -7.83 -9.42 25.17
N ARG A 262 -8.95 -9.90 24.62
CA ARG A 262 -10.23 -9.94 25.35
C ARG A 262 -10.26 -11.04 26.42
N ASP A 263 -9.31 -11.97 26.37
CA ASP A 263 -9.08 -13.03 27.34
C ASP A 263 -7.88 -12.77 28.28
N ALA A 264 -7.44 -11.50 28.39
CA ALA A 264 -6.74 -11.04 29.59
C ALA A 264 -7.77 -10.81 30.72
N PRO A 265 -7.47 -11.20 31.97
CA PRO A 265 -8.34 -11.94 32.88
C PRO A 265 -9.75 -11.34 33.04
N GLY A 266 -10.73 -12.08 32.54
CA GLY A 266 -12.16 -11.89 32.79
C GLY A 266 -12.59 -12.30 34.20
N SER A 267 -11.84 -11.89 35.22
CA SER A 267 -12.30 -11.80 36.62
C SER A 267 -12.41 -10.33 37.05
N GLY A 268 -12.75 -9.44 36.12
CA GLY A 268 -13.23 -8.11 36.46
C GLY A 268 -14.69 -8.21 36.85
N GLU A 269 -14.96 -8.46 38.14
CA GLU A 269 -16.32 -8.53 38.73
C GLU A 269 -17.25 -7.49 38.09
N ILE A 270 -18.42 -7.94 37.61
CA ILE A 270 -19.49 -7.02 37.25
C ILE A 270 -19.75 -6.14 38.47
N VAL A 271 -19.64 -4.82 38.29
CA VAL A 271 -19.95 -3.88 39.35
C VAL A 271 -21.46 -3.93 39.59
N ALA A 272 -21.84 -4.22 40.84
CA ALA A 272 -23.23 -4.36 41.27
C ALA A 272 -23.39 -3.84 42.70
N ALA A 273 -23.30 -2.52 42.84
CA ALA A 273 -23.71 -1.79 44.03
C ALA A 273 -25.23 -1.56 44.07
N SER A 274 -25.88 -1.38 42.92
CA SER A 274 -27.33 -1.15 42.85
C SER A 274 -28.13 -2.43 43.17
N PRO A 275 -29.27 -2.34 43.88
CA PRO A 275 -30.13 -3.50 44.17
C PRO A 275 -30.60 -4.23 42.90
N ALA A 276 -30.94 -3.46 41.84
CA ALA A 276 -31.37 -4.00 40.56
C ALA A 276 -30.29 -4.89 39.91
N MET A 277 -29.04 -4.43 39.93
CA MET A 277 -27.93 -5.19 39.36
C MET A 277 -27.59 -6.42 40.22
N GLN A 278 -27.69 -6.32 41.54
CA GLN A 278 -27.48 -7.45 42.45
C GLN A 278 -28.53 -8.55 42.27
N GLU A 279 -29.80 -8.19 42.11
CA GLU A 279 -30.87 -9.13 41.82
C GLU A 279 -30.67 -9.80 40.47
N LEU A 280 -30.35 -9.00 39.43
CA LEU A 280 -30.05 -9.52 38.10
C LEU A 280 -28.88 -10.52 38.11
N LEU A 281 -27.81 -10.27 38.86
CA LEU A 281 -26.69 -11.21 39.02
C LEU A 281 -27.11 -12.51 39.72
N LYS A 282 -27.98 -12.43 40.74
CA LYS A 282 -28.52 -13.63 41.42
C LYS A 282 -29.31 -14.50 40.45
N ILE A 283 -30.16 -13.88 39.63
CA ILE A 283 -30.96 -14.58 38.61
C ILE A 283 -30.04 -15.15 37.53
N ALA A 284 -29.10 -14.36 37.01
CA ALA A 284 -28.14 -14.80 36.00
C ALA A 284 -27.30 -16.00 36.47
N ARG A 285 -26.92 -16.05 37.76
CA ARG A 285 -26.21 -17.21 38.34
C ARG A 285 -27.07 -18.48 38.35
N LYS A 286 -28.37 -18.37 38.66
CA LYS A 286 -29.29 -19.53 38.58
C LYS A 286 -29.44 -20.01 37.14
N ILE A 287 -29.57 -19.08 36.19
CA ILE A 287 -29.69 -19.38 34.75
C ILE A 287 -28.40 -19.98 34.20
N ALA A 288 -27.24 -19.59 34.72
CA ALA A 288 -25.95 -20.14 34.30
C ALA A 288 -25.86 -21.65 34.53
N ALA A 289 -26.54 -22.20 35.54
CA ALA A 289 -26.54 -23.63 35.86
C ALA A 289 -27.34 -24.49 34.89
N VAL A 290 -28.23 -23.90 34.08
CA VAL A 290 -29.07 -24.62 33.11
C VAL A 290 -28.62 -24.38 31.67
N ASP A 291 -28.82 -25.36 30.81
CA ASP A 291 -28.41 -25.33 29.39
C ASP A 291 -29.53 -24.79 28.48
N SER A 292 -30.24 -23.76 28.95
CA SER A 292 -31.32 -23.11 28.19
C SER A 292 -30.79 -21.90 27.41
N THR A 293 -31.49 -21.56 26.32
CA THR A 293 -31.29 -20.31 25.58
C THR A 293 -31.67 -19.11 26.44
N VAL A 294 -30.85 -18.06 26.40
CA VAL A 294 -31.09 -16.82 27.16
C VAL A 294 -31.22 -15.65 26.20
N LEU A 295 -32.24 -14.83 26.37
CA LEU A 295 -32.43 -13.59 25.62
C LEU A 295 -32.14 -12.38 26.52
N LEU A 296 -31.08 -11.65 26.19
CA LEU A 296 -30.66 -10.42 26.88
C LEU A 296 -31.26 -9.20 26.19
N THR A 297 -32.16 -8.51 26.88
CA THR A 297 -32.75 -7.24 26.41
C THR A 297 -32.14 -6.06 27.15
N GLY A 298 -32.25 -4.87 26.58
CA GLY A 298 -31.78 -3.62 27.20
C GLY A 298 -31.05 -2.71 26.21
N GLU A 299 -30.83 -1.47 26.62
CA GLU A 299 -30.28 -0.44 25.72
C GLU A 299 -28.87 -0.74 25.22
N SER A 300 -28.47 -0.05 24.14
CA SER A 300 -27.09 -0.14 23.64
C SER A 300 -26.11 0.38 24.70
N GLY A 301 -25.01 -0.35 24.90
CA GLY A 301 -24.01 0.00 25.91
C GLY A 301 -24.38 -0.29 27.36
N SER A 302 -25.52 -0.95 27.66
CA SER A 302 -25.89 -1.31 29.05
C SER A 302 -25.05 -2.45 29.66
N GLY A 303 -24.25 -3.17 28.86
CA GLY A 303 -23.37 -4.25 29.33
C GLY A 303 -23.89 -5.67 29.07
N LYS A 304 -24.80 -5.87 28.12
CA LYS A 304 -25.31 -7.20 27.71
C LYS A 304 -24.19 -8.22 27.42
N GLY A 305 -23.12 -7.82 26.72
CA GLY A 305 -21.98 -8.70 26.44
C GLY A 305 -21.22 -9.16 27.71
N MET A 306 -21.11 -8.30 28.73
CA MET A 306 -20.55 -8.69 30.03
C MET A 306 -21.48 -9.66 30.76
N MET A 307 -22.79 -9.46 30.69
CA MET A 307 -23.77 -10.38 31.26
C MET A 307 -23.71 -11.76 30.58
N ALA A 308 -23.61 -11.81 29.25
CA ALA A 308 -23.44 -13.06 28.51
C ALA A 308 -22.19 -13.83 28.95
N ARG A 309 -21.05 -13.13 29.10
CA ARG A 309 -19.80 -13.72 29.60
C ARG A 309 -19.94 -14.19 31.05
N TYR A 310 -20.65 -13.44 31.90
CA TYR A 310 -20.93 -13.87 33.27
C TYR A 310 -21.75 -15.17 33.32
N ILE A 311 -22.78 -15.27 32.50
CA ILE A 311 -23.61 -16.49 32.40
C ILE A 311 -22.77 -17.68 31.92
N HIS A 312 -21.89 -17.47 30.94
CA HIS A 312 -20.99 -18.53 30.46
C HIS A 312 -19.98 -18.97 31.54
N ASN A 313 -19.30 -18.03 32.19
CA ASN A 313 -18.28 -18.33 33.21
C ASN A 313 -18.84 -19.04 34.44
N ASN A 314 -20.13 -18.83 34.76
CA ASN A 314 -20.82 -19.49 35.86
C ASN A 314 -21.56 -20.78 35.44
N SER A 315 -21.35 -21.25 34.21
CA SER A 315 -22.02 -22.45 33.68
C SER A 315 -21.12 -23.68 33.69
N PRO A 316 -21.69 -24.89 33.50
CA PRO A 316 -20.90 -26.10 33.29
C PRO A 316 -19.96 -26.03 32.07
N ARG A 317 -20.24 -25.11 31.12
CA ARG A 317 -19.46 -24.90 29.90
C ARG A 317 -18.36 -23.84 30.04
N ARG A 318 -18.00 -23.39 31.26
CA ARG A 318 -17.02 -22.30 31.48
C ARG A 318 -15.61 -22.53 30.90
N GLU A 319 -15.20 -23.79 30.75
CA GLU A 319 -13.91 -24.17 30.16
C GLU A 319 -14.01 -24.45 28.64
N LYS A 320 -15.21 -24.32 28.07
CA LYS A 320 -15.51 -24.55 26.65
C LYS A 320 -15.51 -23.21 25.89
N PRO A 321 -15.45 -23.21 24.56
CA PRO A 321 -15.38 -21.97 23.78
C PRO A 321 -16.55 -21.01 24.06
N PHE A 322 -16.25 -19.71 24.17
CA PHE A 322 -17.24 -18.63 24.18
C PHE A 322 -17.10 -17.80 22.91
N THR A 323 -17.91 -18.11 21.90
CA THR A 323 -17.82 -17.46 20.59
C THR A 323 -18.81 -16.30 20.50
N VAL A 324 -18.32 -15.12 20.14
CA VAL A 324 -19.13 -13.91 19.98
C VAL A 324 -19.35 -13.60 18.50
N VAL A 325 -20.60 -13.37 18.14
CA VAL A 325 -21.01 -12.88 16.81
C VAL A 325 -21.85 -11.63 16.99
N ASN A 326 -21.38 -10.51 16.46
CA ASN A 326 -22.21 -9.31 16.34
C ASN A 326 -22.84 -9.33 14.94
N CYS A 327 -24.17 -9.42 14.88
CA CYS A 327 -24.90 -9.56 13.62
C CYS A 327 -24.98 -8.24 12.85
N GLY A 328 -24.88 -7.08 13.52
CA GLY A 328 -24.87 -5.76 12.88
C GLY A 328 -23.51 -5.32 12.33
N ALA A 329 -22.41 -5.90 12.82
CA ALA A 329 -21.05 -5.52 12.43
C ALA A 329 -20.56 -6.20 11.14
N ILE A 330 -21.19 -7.30 10.74
CA ILE A 330 -20.79 -8.09 9.56
C ILE A 330 -21.71 -7.72 8.40
N PRO A 331 -21.18 -7.36 7.21
CA PRO A 331 -22.00 -7.13 6.03
C PRO A 331 -22.91 -8.32 5.74
N GLU A 332 -24.17 -8.05 5.39
CA GLU A 332 -25.20 -9.07 5.15
C GLU A 332 -24.75 -10.17 4.18
N ASN A 333 -24.08 -9.78 3.10
CA ASN A 333 -23.54 -10.69 2.07
C ASN A 333 -22.43 -11.63 2.58
N LEU A 334 -21.77 -11.31 3.69
CA LEU A 334 -20.72 -12.13 4.29
C LEU A 334 -21.20 -12.90 5.52
N LEU A 335 -22.27 -12.42 6.19
CA LEU A 335 -22.75 -12.93 7.46
C LEU A 335 -23.07 -14.43 7.41
N GLU A 336 -23.65 -14.90 6.31
CA GLU A 336 -23.92 -16.32 6.10
C GLU A 336 -22.63 -17.15 6.10
N SER A 337 -21.64 -16.74 5.30
CA SER A 337 -20.38 -17.45 5.16
C SER A 337 -19.52 -17.41 6.43
N GLU A 338 -19.66 -16.36 7.25
CA GLU A 338 -18.99 -16.24 8.55
C GLU A 338 -19.67 -17.14 9.61
N LEU A 339 -21.00 -17.17 9.66
CA LEU A 339 -21.76 -17.97 10.64
C LEU A 339 -21.66 -19.47 10.35
N PHE A 340 -21.98 -19.87 9.12
CA PHE A 340 -22.14 -21.27 8.72
C PHE A 340 -20.89 -21.87 8.06
N GLY A 341 -19.95 -21.04 7.59
CA GLY A 341 -18.82 -21.49 6.80
C GLY A 341 -19.22 -21.85 5.38
N TYR A 342 -18.23 -22.19 4.54
CA TYR A 342 -18.47 -22.59 3.14
C TYR A 342 -17.62 -23.80 2.75
N ALA A 343 -18.16 -24.62 1.84
CA ALA A 343 -17.44 -25.74 1.25
C ALA A 343 -16.50 -25.27 0.13
N GLY A 344 -15.46 -26.05 -0.16
CA GLY A 344 -14.52 -25.75 -1.25
C GLY A 344 -15.24 -25.57 -2.58
N GLY A 345 -15.05 -24.41 -3.23
CA GLY A 345 -15.69 -24.12 -4.53
C GLY A 345 -17.14 -23.63 -4.47
N ALA A 346 -17.65 -23.23 -3.30
CA ALA A 346 -19.04 -22.77 -3.15
C ALA A 346 -19.40 -21.50 -3.98
N PHE A 347 -18.44 -20.61 -4.26
CA PHE A 347 -18.62 -19.41 -5.08
C PHE A 347 -17.30 -18.95 -5.72
N THR A 348 -17.35 -18.03 -6.68
CA THR A 348 -16.16 -17.45 -7.33
C THR A 348 -15.29 -16.71 -6.32
N GLY A 349 -14.10 -17.25 -6.01
CA GLY A 349 -13.19 -16.73 -4.98
C GLY A 349 -13.18 -17.54 -3.68
N ALA A 350 -14.02 -18.58 -3.55
CA ALA A 350 -13.96 -19.50 -2.41
C ALA A 350 -12.63 -20.28 -2.41
N ARG A 351 -12.00 -20.40 -1.24
CA ARG A 351 -10.80 -21.25 -1.08
C ARG A 351 -11.15 -22.70 -1.39
N ARG A 352 -10.24 -23.42 -2.05
CA ARG A 352 -10.40 -24.85 -2.38
C ARG A 352 -10.65 -25.72 -1.14
N GLU A 353 -10.10 -25.32 0.01
CA GLU A 353 -10.22 -26.02 1.29
C GLU A 353 -11.53 -25.71 2.03
N GLY A 354 -12.29 -24.69 1.59
CA GLY A 354 -13.44 -24.18 2.33
C GLY A 354 -13.06 -23.31 3.55
N LYS A 355 -14.06 -22.92 4.33
CA LYS A 355 -13.90 -22.18 5.60
C LYS A 355 -14.86 -22.72 6.65
N ILE A 356 -14.35 -22.92 7.87
CA ILE A 356 -15.14 -23.29 9.05
C ILE A 356 -15.92 -22.07 9.53
N GLY A 357 -17.21 -22.25 9.84
CA GLY A 357 -18.08 -21.19 10.34
C GLY A 357 -17.97 -20.97 11.85
N LYS A 358 -18.40 -19.81 12.33
CA LYS A 358 -18.40 -19.47 13.77
C LYS A 358 -19.26 -20.41 14.61
N LEU A 359 -20.35 -20.94 14.06
CA LEU A 359 -21.17 -21.95 14.73
C LEU A 359 -20.39 -23.23 15.03
N GLU A 360 -19.59 -23.68 14.07
CA GLU A 360 -18.75 -24.88 14.22
C GLU A 360 -17.59 -24.65 15.20
N LEU A 361 -16.99 -23.46 15.19
CA LEU A 361 -15.96 -23.06 16.16
C LEU A 361 -16.50 -23.03 17.60
N ALA A 362 -17.79 -22.72 17.78
CA ALA A 362 -18.44 -22.66 19.07
C ALA A 362 -18.86 -24.03 19.63
N ASN A 363 -18.63 -25.13 18.90
CA ASN A 363 -19.13 -26.45 19.26
C ASN A 363 -18.72 -26.87 20.68
N GLU A 364 -19.64 -27.51 21.40
CA GLU A 364 -19.57 -27.83 22.84
C GLU A 364 -19.54 -26.62 23.80
N GLY A 365 -19.45 -25.41 23.25
CA GLY A 365 -19.33 -24.15 23.97
C GLY A 365 -20.62 -23.35 24.06
N THR A 366 -20.48 -22.03 24.10
CA THR A 366 -21.57 -21.06 24.13
C THR A 366 -21.40 -20.08 22.99
N LEU A 367 -22.47 -19.87 22.22
CA LEU A 367 -22.56 -18.88 21.17
C LEU A 367 -23.32 -17.65 21.69
N PHE A 368 -22.65 -16.50 21.68
CA PHE A 368 -23.26 -15.22 21.98
C PHE A 368 -23.56 -14.45 20.70
N LEU A 369 -24.85 -14.23 20.41
CA LEU A 369 -25.35 -13.48 19.26
C LEU A 369 -25.77 -12.08 19.71
N ASP A 370 -24.90 -11.09 19.49
CA ASP A 370 -25.20 -9.68 19.77
C ASP A 370 -25.96 -9.05 18.59
N GLU A 371 -26.91 -8.18 18.90
CA GLU A 371 -27.79 -7.51 17.93
C GLU A 371 -28.55 -8.49 17.02
N ILE A 372 -29.17 -9.52 17.61
CA ILE A 372 -29.87 -10.61 16.89
C ILE A 372 -30.94 -10.11 15.89
N THR A 373 -31.52 -8.94 16.15
CA THR A 373 -32.53 -8.31 15.29
C THR A 373 -31.99 -7.78 13.97
N GLU A 374 -30.67 -7.69 13.80
CA GLU A 374 -30.04 -7.32 12.53
C GLU A 374 -29.89 -8.51 11.58
N LEU A 375 -30.31 -9.72 11.99
CA LEU A 375 -30.25 -10.89 11.11
C LEU A 375 -31.24 -10.78 9.93
N PRO A 376 -30.77 -10.97 8.69
CA PRO A 376 -31.63 -11.08 7.52
C PRO A 376 -32.66 -12.21 7.66
N PRO A 377 -33.88 -12.06 7.11
CA PRO A 377 -34.94 -13.08 7.20
C PRO A 377 -34.51 -14.48 6.74
N GLU A 378 -33.67 -14.58 5.72
CA GLU A 378 -33.16 -15.87 5.21
C GLU A 378 -32.27 -16.59 6.24
N LEU A 379 -31.47 -15.83 6.98
CA LEU A 379 -30.61 -16.38 8.02
C LEU A 379 -31.38 -16.71 9.31
N GLN A 380 -32.50 -16.03 9.56
CA GLN A 380 -33.40 -16.38 10.68
C GLN A 380 -33.92 -17.82 10.53
N VAL A 381 -34.27 -18.25 9.31
CA VAL A 381 -34.70 -19.63 9.03
C VAL A 381 -33.59 -20.62 9.33
N LYS A 382 -32.37 -20.35 8.83
CA LYS A 382 -31.22 -21.24 9.07
C LYS A 382 -30.86 -21.33 10.55
N LEU A 383 -30.87 -20.20 11.26
CA LEU A 383 -30.60 -20.17 12.70
C LEU A 383 -31.66 -20.96 13.50
N LEU A 384 -32.93 -20.88 13.10
CA LEU A 384 -33.99 -21.68 13.71
C LEU A 384 -33.71 -23.19 13.61
N HIS A 385 -33.27 -23.68 12.45
CA HIS A 385 -32.86 -25.08 12.28
C HIS A 385 -31.72 -25.47 13.24
N VAL A 386 -30.73 -24.60 13.43
CA VAL A 386 -29.63 -24.86 14.38
C VAL A 386 -30.14 -24.91 15.82
N LEU A 387 -31.03 -23.98 16.21
CA LEU A 387 -31.62 -23.92 17.55
C LEU A 387 -32.56 -25.09 17.88
N GLN A 388 -33.17 -25.70 16.87
CA GLN A 388 -34.10 -26.82 17.03
C GLN A 388 -33.40 -28.18 16.95
N GLU A 389 -32.58 -28.39 15.91
CA GLU A 389 -32.02 -29.69 15.57
C GLU A 389 -30.54 -29.83 15.95
N GLY A 390 -29.85 -28.70 16.18
CA GLY A 390 -28.40 -28.69 16.41
C GLY A 390 -27.63 -29.09 15.15
N LEU A 391 -28.20 -28.92 13.96
CA LEU A 391 -27.57 -29.27 12.69
C LEU A 391 -27.23 -28.02 11.90
N ILE A 392 -26.08 -28.02 11.24
CA ILE A 392 -25.71 -27.00 10.25
C ILE A 392 -25.30 -27.66 8.94
N THR A 393 -25.48 -26.92 7.85
CA THR A 393 -24.90 -27.26 6.54
C THR A 393 -24.08 -26.06 6.07
N ARG A 394 -22.83 -26.31 5.66
CA ARG A 394 -21.96 -25.24 5.11
C ARG A 394 -22.55 -24.71 3.80
N VAL A 395 -22.30 -23.43 3.49
CA VAL A 395 -22.73 -22.83 2.22
C VAL A 395 -22.13 -23.62 1.05
N GLY A 396 -23.00 -24.03 0.11
CA GLY A 396 -22.62 -24.86 -1.04
C GLY A 396 -22.26 -26.32 -0.72
N GLY A 397 -22.36 -26.73 0.55
CA GLY A 397 -22.17 -28.12 0.98
C GLY A 397 -23.49 -28.88 1.11
N THR A 398 -23.40 -30.22 1.13
CA THR A 398 -24.54 -31.12 1.37
C THR A 398 -24.39 -31.94 2.66
N LYS A 399 -23.27 -31.79 3.37
CA LYS A 399 -22.98 -32.53 4.58
C LYS A 399 -23.56 -31.81 5.80
N GLU A 400 -24.46 -32.48 6.51
CA GLU A 400 -24.95 -32.04 7.80
C GLU A 400 -23.90 -32.27 8.89
N ILE A 401 -23.75 -31.28 9.77
CA ILE A 401 -22.81 -31.29 10.90
C ILE A 401 -23.61 -31.07 12.18
N LYS A 402 -23.56 -32.04 13.08
CA LYS A 402 -24.20 -31.95 14.40
C LYS A 402 -23.33 -31.16 15.37
N LEU A 403 -23.93 -30.14 15.97
CA LEU A 403 -23.33 -29.23 16.93
C LEU A 403 -24.08 -29.29 18.26
N ASN A 404 -23.35 -29.12 19.34
CA ASN A 404 -23.89 -28.97 20.69
C ASN A 404 -23.58 -27.56 21.21
N LEU A 405 -24.49 -26.62 20.97
CA LEU A 405 -24.31 -25.20 21.31
C LEU A 405 -25.29 -24.75 22.39
N ARG A 406 -24.80 -23.98 23.36
CA ARG A 406 -25.65 -23.13 24.18
C ARG A 406 -25.79 -21.76 23.53
N PHE A 407 -27.00 -21.23 23.44
CA PHE A 407 -27.24 -19.93 22.83
C PHE A 407 -27.52 -18.84 23.88
N ILE A 408 -26.88 -17.69 23.70
CA ILE A 408 -27.23 -16.45 24.39
C ILE A 408 -27.42 -15.40 23.29
N ALA A 409 -28.62 -14.83 23.16
CA ALA A 409 -28.90 -13.77 22.20
C ALA A 409 -29.04 -12.43 22.93
N ALA A 410 -28.71 -11.32 22.27
CA ALA A 410 -28.90 -9.98 22.79
C ALA A 410 -29.52 -9.05 21.76
N THR A 411 -30.35 -8.13 22.23
CA THR A 411 -30.92 -7.06 21.41
C THR A 411 -31.07 -5.76 22.22
N ASN A 412 -31.10 -4.64 21.52
CA ASN A 412 -31.55 -3.34 22.03
C ASN A 412 -32.87 -2.86 21.40
N ARG A 413 -33.41 -3.62 20.45
CA ARG A 413 -34.69 -3.33 19.79
C ARG A 413 -35.80 -4.14 20.42
N ASP A 414 -37.01 -3.63 20.29
CA ASP A 414 -38.21 -4.33 20.71
C ASP A 414 -38.55 -5.44 19.70
N ILE A 415 -38.25 -6.69 20.06
CA ILE A 415 -38.45 -7.84 19.17
C ILE A 415 -39.94 -8.09 18.93
N THR A 416 -40.81 -7.91 19.93
CA THR A 416 -42.25 -8.18 19.78
C THR A 416 -42.85 -7.24 18.72
N ALA A 417 -42.50 -5.95 18.77
CA ALA A 417 -42.90 -4.98 17.74
C ALA A 417 -42.31 -5.28 16.35
N MET A 418 -41.14 -5.94 16.27
CA MET A 418 -40.56 -6.39 14.98
C MET A 418 -41.27 -7.61 14.42
N VAL A 419 -41.74 -8.52 15.28
CA VAL A 419 -42.55 -9.68 14.90
C VAL A 419 -43.90 -9.21 14.35
N GLU A 420 -44.58 -8.26 15.02
CA GLU A 420 -45.84 -7.68 14.54
C GLU A 420 -45.72 -7.01 13.17
N LYS A 421 -44.54 -6.44 12.87
CA LYS A 421 -44.22 -5.81 11.57
C LYS A 421 -43.73 -6.79 10.50
N GLY A 422 -43.59 -8.08 10.83
CA GLY A 422 -43.07 -9.11 9.91
C GLY A 422 -41.57 -8.99 9.62
N LEU A 423 -40.81 -8.22 10.40
CA LEU A 423 -39.36 -8.04 10.24
C LEU A 423 -38.55 -9.13 10.95
N PHE A 424 -39.16 -9.80 11.93
CA PHE A 424 -38.56 -10.90 12.66
C PHE A 424 -39.56 -12.06 12.73
N ARG A 425 -39.10 -13.29 12.55
CA ARG A 425 -40.00 -14.45 12.55
C ARG A 425 -40.44 -14.80 13.96
N GLU A 426 -41.74 -15.05 14.10
CA GLU A 426 -42.39 -15.43 15.36
C GLU A 426 -41.84 -16.76 15.91
N ASP A 427 -41.61 -17.74 15.04
CA ASP A 427 -41.08 -19.07 15.41
C ASP A 427 -39.67 -19.00 16.03
N LEU A 428 -38.79 -18.16 15.47
CA LEU A 428 -37.45 -17.91 16.01
C LEU A 428 -37.52 -17.14 17.33
N TYR A 429 -38.40 -16.14 17.43
CA TYR A 429 -38.56 -15.36 18.65
C TYR A 429 -38.89 -16.27 19.84
N TYR A 430 -39.89 -17.14 19.73
CA TYR A 430 -40.25 -18.05 20.82
C TYR A 430 -39.16 -19.05 21.19
N ARG A 431 -38.26 -19.39 20.26
CA ARG A 431 -37.11 -20.28 20.54
C ARG A 431 -35.94 -19.57 21.19
N LEU A 432 -35.84 -18.25 21.02
CA LEU A 432 -34.85 -17.40 21.68
C LEU A 432 -35.32 -16.94 23.05
N ASP A 433 -36.60 -16.58 23.19
CA ASP A 433 -37.22 -16.03 24.40
C ASP A 433 -37.59 -17.09 25.44
N VAL A 434 -36.71 -18.07 25.66
CA VAL A 434 -36.93 -19.12 26.66
C VAL A 434 -36.70 -18.58 28.07
N ILE A 435 -35.66 -17.77 28.24
CA ILE A 435 -35.34 -17.09 29.50
C ILE A 435 -34.97 -15.63 29.18
N PRO A 436 -35.93 -14.69 29.27
CA PRO A 436 -35.65 -13.26 29.12
C PRO A 436 -34.91 -12.70 30.34
N LEU A 437 -33.91 -11.87 30.06
CA LEU A 437 -33.17 -11.10 31.06
C LEU A 437 -32.97 -9.67 30.58
N ASN A 438 -33.62 -8.73 31.26
CA ASN A 438 -33.47 -7.31 30.98
C ASN A 438 -32.27 -6.72 31.73
N VAL A 439 -31.33 -6.11 31.01
CA VAL A 439 -30.18 -5.40 31.58
C VAL A 439 -30.54 -3.91 31.70
N PRO A 440 -30.70 -3.38 32.92
CA PRO A 440 -31.18 -2.02 33.12
C PRO A 440 -30.17 -0.99 32.60
N PRO A 441 -30.66 0.14 32.04
CA PRO A 441 -29.81 1.25 31.65
C PRO A 441 -29.18 1.91 32.88
N LEU A 442 -28.08 2.63 32.67
CA LEU A 442 -27.24 3.18 33.74
C LEU A 442 -27.99 4.18 34.64
N ARG A 443 -28.96 4.92 34.09
CA ARG A 443 -29.86 5.82 34.84
C ARG A 443 -30.76 5.14 35.86
N GLU A 444 -31.04 3.84 35.69
CA GLU A 444 -31.85 3.03 36.62
C GLU A 444 -31.00 2.35 37.70
N ARG A 445 -29.66 2.47 37.62
CA ARG A 445 -28.69 1.89 38.55
C ARG A 445 -27.61 2.90 38.93
N LYS A 446 -28.03 4.05 39.46
CA LYS A 446 -27.15 5.20 39.74
C LYS A 446 -26.03 4.87 40.73
N GLU A 447 -26.29 3.96 41.66
CA GLU A 447 -25.31 3.48 42.65
C GLU A 447 -24.14 2.75 42.01
N ASP A 448 -24.30 2.22 40.79
CA ASP A 448 -23.21 1.59 40.04
C ASP A 448 -22.30 2.59 39.34
N ILE A 449 -22.75 3.83 39.09
CA ILE A 449 -22.03 4.82 38.26
C ILE A 449 -20.67 5.14 38.86
N ARG A 450 -20.62 5.49 40.14
CA ARG A 450 -19.37 5.89 40.80
C ARG A 450 -18.38 4.72 40.89
N PRO A 451 -18.74 3.53 41.40
CA PRO A 451 -17.81 2.40 41.42
C PRO A 451 -17.37 1.95 40.02
N LEU A 452 -18.24 2.04 39.01
CA LEU A 452 -17.86 1.81 37.60
C LEU A 452 -16.82 2.84 37.15
N ALA A 453 -17.07 4.12 37.42
CA ALA A 453 -16.18 5.20 37.01
C ALA A 453 -14.79 5.08 37.66
N GLU A 454 -14.73 4.81 38.96
CA GLU A 454 -13.49 4.60 39.70
C GLU A 454 -12.71 3.39 39.17
N LYS A 455 -13.38 2.27 38.91
CA LYS A 455 -12.75 1.06 38.33
C LYS A 455 -12.23 1.31 36.92
N MET A 456 -12.97 2.04 36.09
CA MET A 456 -12.52 2.45 34.76
C MET A 456 -11.30 3.36 34.83
N LEU A 457 -11.31 4.32 35.76
CA LEU A 457 -10.21 5.25 36.00
C LEU A 457 -8.93 4.51 36.41
N GLU A 458 -9.03 3.55 37.33
CA GLU A 458 -7.89 2.72 37.74
C GLU A 458 -7.33 1.90 36.58
N ARG A 459 -8.20 1.23 35.82
CA ARG A 459 -7.81 0.42 34.65
C ARG A 459 -7.14 1.27 33.57
N LEU A 460 -7.72 2.42 33.23
CA LEU A 460 -7.17 3.34 32.24
C LEU A 460 -5.89 4.01 32.75
N GLY A 461 -5.79 4.26 34.05
CA GLY A 461 -4.58 4.78 34.68
C GLY A 461 -3.40 3.83 34.54
N LYS A 462 -3.61 2.53 34.73
CA LYS A 462 -2.59 1.49 34.46
C LYS A 462 -2.20 1.46 32.98
N LYS A 463 -3.17 1.57 32.05
CA LYS A 463 -2.95 1.59 30.60
C LYS A 463 -2.10 2.79 30.15
N TYR A 464 -2.41 3.99 30.63
CA TYR A 464 -1.74 5.23 30.24
C TYR A 464 -0.57 5.61 31.16
N ARG A 465 -0.29 4.81 32.19
CA ARG A 465 0.71 5.07 33.23
C ARG A 465 0.51 6.44 33.90
N GLN A 466 -0.74 6.81 34.11
CA GLN A 466 -1.14 8.04 34.80
C GLN A 466 -2.06 7.67 35.96
N GLN A 467 -1.91 8.35 37.09
CA GLN A 467 -2.86 8.21 38.20
C GLN A 467 -3.66 9.50 38.28
N LYS A 468 -4.99 9.39 38.21
CA LYS A 468 -5.90 10.52 38.41
C LYS A 468 -6.99 10.15 39.39
N TYR A 469 -7.63 11.14 39.98
CA TYR A 469 -8.79 10.96 40.86
C TYR A 469 -9.89 11.98 40.52
N PHE A 470 -11.14 11.59 40.76
CA PHE A 470 -12.29 12.49 40.63
C PHE A 470 -12.49 13.32 41.90
N THR A 471 -12.89 14.58 41.75
CA THR A 471 -13.46 15.33 42.88
C THR A 471 -14.85 14.80 43.23
N THR A 472 -15.28 14.97 44.48
CA THR A 472 -16.64 14.59 44.92
C THR A 472 -17.72 15.25 44.05
N ALA A 473 -17.49 16.49 43.63
CA ALA A 473 -18.41 17.23 42.77
C ALA A 473 -18.55 16.59 41.37
N VAL A 474 -17.46 16.06 40.81
CA VAL A 474 -17.50 15.29 39.55
C VAL A 474 -18.32 14.02 39.71
N CYS A 475 -18.10 13.24 40.78
CA CYS A 475 -18.89 12.03 41.03
C CYS A 475 -20.40 12.33 41.08
N SER A 476 -20.79 13.40 41.79
CA SER A 476 -22.19 13.83 41.84
C SER A 476 -22.75 14.22 40.47
N CYS A 477 -21.95 14.88 39.62
CA CYS A 477 -22.37 15.21 38.26
C CYS A 477 -22.55 13.94 37.40
N LEU A 478 -21.65 12.96 37.54
CA LEU A 478 -21.75 11.68 36.82
C LEU A 478 -23.01 10.90 37.24
N GLU A 479 -23.36 10.89 38.52
CA GLU A 479 -24.55 10.20 39.05
C GLU A 479 -25.89 10.86 38.63
N GLN A 480 -25.88 12.15 38.30
CA GLN A 480 -27.06 12.91 37.90
C GLN A 480 -27.37 12.83 36.40
N TYR A 481 -26.39 12.49 35.57
CA TYR A 481 -26.57 12.38 34.12
C TYR A 481 -27.30 11.09 33.73
N ASP A 482 -28.13 11.14 32.69
CA ASP A 482 -28.98 10.01 32.28
C ASP A 482 -28.23 8.94 31.44
N TRP A 483 -27.02 9.24 30.96
CA TRP A 483 -26.18 8.32 30.19
C TRP A 483 -26.92 7.63 29.04
N PRO A 484 -27.36 8.36 28.00
CA PRO A 484 -28.04 7.77 26.84
C PRO A 484 -27.21 6.68 26.12
N GLY A 485 -25.88 6.77 26.15
CA GLY A 485 -24.96 5.73 25.66
C GLY A 485 -24.47 4.75 26.73
N ASN A 486 -25.09 4.76 27.92
CA ASN A 486 -24.84 3.87 29.04
C ASN A 486 -23.34 3.76 29.41
N VAL A 487 -22.86 2.55 29.69
CA VAL A 487 -21.49 2.28 30.14
C VAL A 487 -20.46 2.66 29.08
N ARG A 488 -20.81 2.57 27.79
CA ARG A 488 -19.92 2.96 26.68
C ARG A 488 -19.66 4.46 26.66
N GLU A 489 -20.69 5.28 26.89
CA GLU A 489 -20.52 6.73 26.98
C GLU A 489 -19.72 7.13 28.21
N LEU A 490 -19.98 6.50 29.36
CA LEU A 490 -19.21 6.71 30.59
C LEU A 490 -17.72 6.37 30.39
N GLU A 491 -17.42 5.21 29.80
CA GLU A 491 -16.05 4.77 29.52
C GLU A 491 -15.32 5.76 28.58
N ASN A 492 -15.98 6.16 27.50
CA ASN A 492 -15.43 7.14 26.55
C ASN A 492 -15.17 8.50 27.20
N LEU A 493 -16.06 8.96 28.07
CA LEU A 493 -15.87 10.20 28.81
C LEU A 493 -14.63 10.11 29.71
N ILE A 494 -14.53 9.04 30.50
CA ILE A 494 -13.41 8.85 31.43
C ILE A 494 -12.09 8.72 30.68
N GLU A 495 -12.04 7.96 29.59
CA GLU A 495 -10.85 7.85 28.75
C GLU A 495 -10.45 9.21 28.18
N ARG A 496 -11.41 10.02 27.73
CA ARG A 496 -11.14 11.39 27.28
C ARG A 496 -10.57 12.26 28.41
N MET A 497 -11.12 12.19 29.62
CA MET A 497 -10.61 12.94 30.77
C MET A 497 -9.19 12.49 31.17
N MET A 498 -8.91 11.19 31.05
CA MET A 498 -7.57 10.65 31.28
C MET A 498 -6.54 11.21 30.30
N ILE A 499 -6.92 11.51 29.07
CA ILE A 499 -5.99 12.03 28.05
C ILE A 499 -5.87 13.56 28.08
N VAL A 500 -7.00 14.27 28.23
CA VAL A 500 -7.08 15.73 28.00
C VAL A 500 -6.74 16.56 29.24
N VAL A 501 -7.05 16.06 30.44
CA VAL A 501 -6.86 16.85 31.68
C VAL A 501 -5.38 16.87 32.05
N ASP A 502 -4.79 18.05 32.16
CA ASP A 502 -3.45 18.20 32.72
C ASP A 502 -3.51 18.12 34.25
N GLY A 503 -2.69 17.25 34.84
CA GLY A 503 -2.63 17.03 36.29
C GLY A 503 -3.36 15.78 36.79
N LEU A 504 -3.32 15.58 38.11
CA LEU A 504 -3.85 14.37 38.78
C LEU A 504 -5.34 14.47 39.12
N GLN A 505 -5.90 15.68 39.19
CA GLN A 505 -7.27 15.92 39.64
C GLN A 505 -8.18 16.19 38.45
N ILE A 506 -9.26 15.40 38.34
CA ILE A 506 -10.35 15.66 37.39
C ILE A 506 -11.46 16.39 38.15
N ASP A 507 -11.76 17.61 37.72
CA ASP A 507 -12.73 18.49 38.36
C ASP A 507 -13.87 18.89 37.40
N VAL A 508 -14.92 19.53 37.93
CA VAL A 508 -16.19 19.78 37.23
C VAL A 508 -15.98 20.56 35.92
N HIS A 509 -15.02 21.49 35.89
CA HIS A 509 -14.71 22.30 34.71
C HIS A 509 -14.10 21.48 33.56
N ASN A 510 -13.60 20.27 33.82
CA ASN A 510 -13.10 19.37 32.79
C ASN A 510 -14.24 18.59 32.10
N LEU A 511 -15.40 18.49 32.73
CA LEU A 511 -16.54 17.75 32.17
C LEU A 511 -17.14 18.50 30.97
N PRO A 512 -17.55 17.78 29.90
CA PRO A 512 -18.27 18.38 28.79
C PRO A 512 -19.57 19.06 29.23
N ARG A 513 -19.91 20.16 28.56
CA ARG A 513 -21.11 20.96 28.86
C ARG A 513 -22.41 20.15 28.88
N HIS A 514 -22.56 19.13 28.04
CA HIS A 514 -23.78 18.30 28.00
C HIS A 514 -24.00 17.48 29.29
N VAL A 515 -22.91 17.04 29.94
CA VAL A 515 -22.98 16.35 31.24
C VAL A 515 -23.35 17.34 32.34
N LEU A 516 -22.83 18.57 32.27
CA LEU A 516 -23.12 19.64 33.23
C LEU A 516 -24.54 20.21 33.11
N MET A 517 -25.09 20.28 31.89
CA MET A 517 -26.40 20.88 31.59
C MET A 517 -27.61 20.02 31.98
N SER A 518 -27.40 18.78 32.45
CA SER A 518 -28.51 17.90 32.86
C SER A 518 -29.18 18.30 34.18
N ARG A 519 -28.79 19.43 34.78
CA ARG A 519 -29.51 20.06 35.90
C ARG A 519 -30.90 20.63 35.54
N GLY A 520 -31.46 20.39 34.34
CA GLY A 520 -32.75 21.02 33.98
C GLY A 520 -33.54 20.52 32.77
N LEU A 521 -33.38 19.29 32.29
CA LEU A 521 -34.15 18.79 31.13
C LEU A 521 -34.97 17.54 31.45
N ALA A 522 -35.92 17.67 32.39
CA ALA A 522 -37.09 16.80 32.43
C ALA A 522 -38.05 17.21 31.29
N SER A 523 -37.79 16.74 30.07
CA SER A 523 -38.82 16.39 29.06
C SER A 523 -38.13 15.94 27.78
N GLY A 524 -38.41 14.70 27.38
CA GLY A 524 -37.84 14.10 26.20
C GLY A 524 -38.25 14.83 24.92
N LYS A 525 -37.27 15.38 24.21
CA LYS A 525 -37.28 15.57 22.76
C LYS A 525 -35.82 15.51 22.27
N ARG A 526 -35.63 14.81 21.14
CA ARG A 526 -34.34 14.46 20.54
C ARG A 526 -33.51 15.71 20.20
N PRO A 527 -32.17 15.62 20.19
CA PRO A 527 -31.31 16.74 19.83
C PRO A 527 -31.29 16.91 18.30
N SER A 528 -32.25 17.66 17.79
CA SER A 528 -32.16 18.28 16.46
C SER A 528 -32.45 19.76 16.63
N GLU A 529 -31.57 20.57 16.05
CA GLU A 529 -31.59 22.04 16.02
C GLU A 529 -30.99 22.72 17.26
N ILE A 530 -29.76 23.19 17.07
CA ILE A 530 -29.14 24.24 17.88
C ILE A 530 -30.05 25.47 17.74
N GLN A 531 -30.97 25.66 18.69
CA GLN A 531 -31.55 26.98 18.92
C GLN A 531 -30.62 27.72 19.88
N PRO A 532 -29.99 28.84 19.46
CA PRO A 532 -29.25 29.67 20.40
C PRO A 532 -30.25 30.25 21.42
N VAL A 533 -29.98 30.01 22.71
CA VAL A 533 -30.72 30.56 23.87
C VAL A 533 -30.38 32.04 24.05
N MET A 534 -30.37 32.82 22.98
CA MET A 534 -30.39 34.27 23.03
C MET A 534 -31.41 34.76 22.03
N LYS A 535 -32.46 35.42 22.54
CA LYS A 535 -33.32 36.27 21.69
C LYS A 535 -32.39 37.16 20.85
N PRO A 536 -32.62 37.34 19.54
CA PRO A 536 -31.83 38.26 18.74
C PRO A 536 -32.04 39.67 19.31
N CYS A 537 -31.08 40.10 20.12
CA CYS A 537 -31.00 41.43 20.67
C CYS A 537 -29.84 42.15 19.98
N SER A 538 -29.95 43.46 19.85
CA SER A 538 -28.90 44.25 19.21
C SER A 538 -27.59 44.10 19.99
N LEU A 539 -26.44 44.23 19.31
CA LEU A 539 -25.11 44.19 19.94
C LEU A 539 -25.00 45.20 21.11
N ARG A 540 -25.77 46.29 21.02
CA ARG A 540 -25.92 47.29 22.09
C ARG A 540 -26.65 46.72 23.32
N GLU A 541 -27.79 46.06 23.13
CA GLU A 541 -28.55 45.44 24.23
C GLU A 541 -27.80 44.27 24.87
N ALA A 542 -27.11 43.45 24.09
CA ALA A 542 -26.27 42.37 24.61
C ALA A 542 -25.17 42.91 25.53
N ARG A 543 -24.52 44.02 25.14
CA ARG A 543 -23.50 44.67 25.96
C ARG A 543 -24.08 45.31 27.22
N GLU A 544 -25.24 45.96 27.13
CA GLU A 544 -25.91 46.55 28.30
C GLU A 544 -26.37 45.49 29.30
N ASN A 545 -26.86 44.33 28.83
CA ASN A 545 -27.25 43.21 29.70
C ASN A 545 -26.05 42.58 30.41
N LEU A 546 -24.95 42.33 29.68
CA LEU A 546 -23.72 41.80 30.27
C LEU A 546 -23.13 42.77 31.30
N GLU A 547 -23.08 44.07 30.97
CA GLU A 547 -22.63 45.11 31.92
C GLU A 547 -23.49 45.13 33.18
N LYS A 548 -24.82 44.95 33.05
CA LYS A 548 -25.75 44.92 34.17
C LYS A 548 -25.53 43.68 35.06
N GLU A 549 -25.37 42.50 34.45
CA GLU A 549 -25.10 41.25 35.19
C GLU A 549 -23.79 41.33 35.96
N MET A 550 -22.70 41.81 35.33
CA MET A 550 -21.40 41.97 36.00
C MET A 550 -21.47 42.95 37.18
N LEU A 551 -22.26 44.03 37.06
CA LEU A 551 -22.46 44.98 38.17
C LEU A 551 -23.30 44.38 39.30
N GLN A 552 -24.30 43.53 38.99
CA GLN A 552 -25.10 42.84 40.00
C GLN A 552 -24.28 41.80 40.77
N GLU A 553 -23.44 41.04 40.07
CA GLU A 553 -22.53 40.07 40.70
C GLU A 553 -21.51 40.77 41.59
N ALA A 554 -20.93 41.88 41.12
CA ALA A 554 -20.02 42.70 41.92
C ALA A 554 -20.70 43.32 43.16
N MET A 555 -22.00 43.66 43.10
CA MET A 555 -22.77 44.12 44.27
C MET A 555 -23.01 43.02 45.31
N LEU A 556 -23.10 41.75 44.89
CA LEU A 556 -23.28 40.63 45.81
C LEU A 556 -21.98 40.25 46.51
N THR A 557 -20.84 40.46 45.85
CA THR A 557 -19.52 40.06 46.36
C THR A 557 -18.79 41.17 47.11
N CYS A 558 -19.00 42.44 46.76
CA CYS A 558 -18.27 43.58 47.34
C CYS A 558 -19.17 44.47 48.21
N HIS A 559 -18.59 45.05 49.27
CA HIS A 559 -19.33 45.86 50.24
C HIS A 559 -19.27 47.37 49.98
N SER A 560 -18.39 47.83 49.08
CA SER A 560 -18.26 49.24 48.73
C SER A 560 -18.10 49.47 47.23
N THR A 561 -18.49 50.67 46.77
CA THR A 561 -18.34 51.05 45.35
C THR A 561 -16.87 51.18 44.91
N TYR A 562 -15.95 51.42 45.84
CA TYR A 562 -14.50 51.42 45.58
C TYR A 562 -13.94 50.02 45.36
N GLU A 563 -14.48 49.02 46.07
CA GLU A 563 -14.08 47.63 45.91
C GLU A 563 -14.61 47.04 44.61
N MET A 564 -15.86 47.37 44.24
CA MET A 564 -16.42 47.03 42.93
C MET A 564 -15.61 47.63 41.78
N ALA A 565 -15.15 48.87 41.94
CA ALA A 565 -14.31 49.57 40.95
C ALA A 565 -12.97 48.85 40.72
N ARG A 566 -12.33 48.36 41.79
CA ARG A 566 -11.12 47.54 41.69
C ARG A 566 -11.40 46.16 41.08
N LEU A 567 -12.49 45.50 41.45
CA LEU A 567 -12.83 44.18 40.93
C LEU A 567 -13.13 44.21 39.43
N LEU A 568 -13.84 45.25 38.98
CA LEU A 568 -14.25 45.43 37.59
C LEU A 568 -13.23 46.23 36.75
N ASP A 569 -12.10 46.63 37.33
CA ASP A 569 -11.02 47.41 36.72
C ASP A 569 -11.52 48.69 36.00
N ILE A 570 -12.37 49.46 36.69
CA ILE A 570 -12.90 50.73 36.19
C ILE A 570 -12.93 51.79 37.29
N ASP A 571 -12.93 53.07 36.91
CA ASP A 571 -13.06 54.16 37.88
C ASP A 571 -14.36 54.06 38.70
N GLN A 572 -14.27 54.38 39.99
CA GLN A 572 -15.42 54.39 40.90
C GLN A 572 -16.57 55.27 40.38
N SER A 573 -16.24 56.41 39.76
CA SER A 573 -17.23 57.31 39.13
C SER A 573 -18.01 56.62 37.99
N THR A 574 -17.37 55.70 37.27
CA THR A 574 -17.99 54.90 36.19
C THR A 574 -18.91 53.82 36.76
N VAL A 575 -18.52 53.16 37.86
CA VAL A 575 -19.36 52.20 38.59
C VAL A 575 -20.64 52.88 39.07
N VAL A 576 -20.52 54.00 39.79
CA VAL A 576 -21.66 54.75 40.34
C VAL A 576 -22.60 55.22 39.22
N ARG A 577 -22.04 55.76 38.12
CA ARG A 577 -22.83 56.20 36.96
C ARG A 577 -23.59 55.04 36.30
N LYS A 578 -22.98 53.86 36.17
CA LYS A 578 -23.63 52.68 35.57
C LYS A 578 -24.68 52.06 36.51
N LEU A 579 -24.42 52.02 37.81
CA LEU A 579 -25.40 51.58 38.81
C LEU A 579 -26.66 52.44 38.79
N HIS A 580 -26.52 53.76 38.69
CA HIS A 580 -27.67 54.66 38.50
C HIS A 580 -28.36 54.47 37.15
N ARG A 581 -27.59 54.33 36.05
CA ARG A 581 -28.16 54.14 34.70
C ARG A 581 -29.01 52.86 34.61
N TYR A 582 -28.65 51.81 35.33
CA TYR A 582 -29.36 50.53 35.33
C TYR A 582 -30.34 50.36 36.51
N ASN A 583 -30.61 51.42 37.28
CA ASN A 583 -31.48 51.42 38.48
C ASN A 583 -31.13 50.33 39.50
N LEU A 584 -29.84 50.05 39.70
CA LEU A 584 -29.35 49.04 40.64
C LEU A 584 -29.09 49.61 42.05
N MET A 585 -29.30 50.90 42.28
CA MET A 585 -29.27 51.53 43.60
C MET A 585 -30.67 51.88 44.07
N ASP A 586 -31.07 51.28 45.19
CA ASP A 586 -32.29 51.65 45.92
C ASP A 586 -32.06 52.99 46.64
N ARG A 587 -33.01 53.93 46.54
CA ARG A 587 -32.86 55.29 47.10
C ARG A 587 -32.94 55.37 48.64
N ASP A 588 -33.14 54.24 49.34
CA ASP A 588 -33.43 54.22 50.78
C ASP A 588 -32.53 53.29 51.62
N LYS A 589 -31.24 53.09 51.26
CA LYS A 589 -30.25 52.54 52.21
C LYS A 589 -29.02 53.45 52.33
N PRO A 590 -28.77 54.06 53.49
CA PRO A 590 -27.58 54.87 53.71
C PRO A 590 -26.33 54.00 53.66
N VAL A 591 -25.38 54.40 52.82
CA VAL A 591 -23.99 53.98 52.92
C VAL A 591 -23.42 54.72 54.11
N ASP A 592 -23.37 54.05 55.27
CA ASP A 592 -22.59 54.57 56.39
C ASP A 592 -21.10 54.51 56.04
N LYS A 593 -20.42 55.57 56.51
CA LYS A 593 -19.09 56.09 56.12
C LYS A 593 -17.95 55.09 55.98
#